data_AF-A0A846XND7-F1
#
_entry.id   AF-A0A846XND7-F1
#
_cell.length_a   1.000
_cell.length_b   1.000
_cell.length_c   1.000
_cell.angle_alpha   90.00
_cell.angle_beta   90.00
_cell.angle_gamma   90.00
#
_symmetry.space_group_name_H-M   'P 1'
#
loop_
_entity.id
_entity.type
_entity.pdbx_description
1 polymer ?
#
loop_
_entity_poly.entity_id
_entity_poly.type
_entity_poly.pdbx_seq_one_letter_code
_entity_poly.pdbx_strand_id
1 'polypeptide(L)'
;MRLPWRLFRRRDEPNIFEPHRTDASGTDLVVEWIDAVTTGLATAPPGPPEAAPARVCDGMFTAATIVAVLIDKIADRTEYRVANNRCMASAVDFMKVLGEDTLRRYRIDGVQPVGWENLGPEMDEALIARRLGRLGEALQLALLAVTTDYDLSDDVREAAEESGLLAADVLVEACQAIQTDPTR
;
A
#
# COMPACT_ATOMS: atom_id res chain seq x y z
N MET A 1 61.94 28.28 25.26
CA MET A 1 61.77 27.07 24.44
C MET A 1 60.30 26.63 24.48
N ARG A 2 59.63 26.61 23.30
CA ARG A 2 58.45 25.85 22.81
C ARG A 2 57.14 25.71 23.66
N LEU A 3 56.13 26.58 23.38
CA LEU A 3 54.73 26.37 22.83
C LEU A 3 53.89 25.09 23.20
N PRO A 4 52.53 25.00 22.95
CA PRO A 4 51.36 25.85 23.33
C PRO A 4 49.97 25.10 23.44
N TRP A 5 49.09 25.17 24.45
CA TRP A 5 47.73 24.57 24.30
C TRP A 5 46.60 25.31 25.02
N ARG A 6 45.84 26.09 24.23
CA ARG A 6 44.48 26.57 24.52
C ARG A 6 43.48 25.40 24.54
N LEU A 7 42.31 25.65 25.12
CA LEU A 7 41.04 24.91 25.02
C LEU A 7 40.80 23.78 26.03
N PHE A 8 40.24 24.13 27.20
CA PHE A 8 39.26 23.27 27.89
C PHE A 8 38.26 24.14 28.65
N ARG A 9 37.19 24.54 27.97
CA ARG A 9 35.92 24.91 28.60
C ARG A 9 34.91 23.89 28.09
N ARG A 10 34.81 22.74 28.77
CA ARG A 10 33.75 21.75 28.54
C ARG A 10 32.43 22.42 28.89
N ARG A 11 31.60 22.63 27.87
CA ARG A 11 30.20 23.04 27.99
C ARG A 11 29.39 21.75 27.97
N ASP A 12 28.52 21.59 28.95
CA ASP A 12 27.54 20.52 29.01
C ASP A 12 26.66 20.56 27.76
N GLU A 13 26.69 19.50 26.96
CA GLU A 13 25.64 19.18 25.99
C GLU A 13 24.95 17.90 26.50
N PRO A 14 23.69 17.98 26.95
CA PRO A 14 22.88 16.79 27.06
C PRO A 14 22.59 16.33 25.63
N ASN A 15 23.18 15.20 25.27
CA ASN A 15 22.91 14.48 24.02
C ASN A 15 21.49 13.87 24.13
N ILE A 16 20.48 14.71 23.96
CA ILE A 16 19.10 14.27 23.73
C ILE A 16 19.05 13.96 22.23
N PHE A 17 19.38 12.72 21.87
CA PHE A 17 18.83 12.12 20.66
C PHE A 17 17.33 11.93 20.90
N GLU A 18 16.58 13.02 20.76
CA GLU A 18 15.17 12.93 20.43
C GLU A 18 15.10 12.36 19.02
N PRO A 19 14.46 11.20 18.80
CA PRO A 19 14.07 10.87 17.44
C PRO A 19 13.16 12.00 16.99
N HIS A 20 13.56 12.72 15.95
CA HIS A 20 12.64 13.56 15.19
C HIS A 20 11.50 12.65 14.71
N ARG A 21 10.41 12.58 15.48
CA ARG A 21 9.09 12.30 14.92
C ARG A 21 8.77 13.54 14.11
N THR A 22 9.17 13.53 12.85
CA THR A 22 8.64 14.44 11.85
C THR A 22 7.13 14.32 11.88
N ASP A 23 6.45 15.45 12.04
CA ASP A 23 5.02 15.65 11.87
C ASP A 23 4.61 15.31 10.41
N ALA A 24 4.71 14.05 10.01
CA ALA A 24 4.14 13.58 8.75
C ALA A 24 2.62 13.62 8.92
N SER A 25 1.93 14.36 8.05
CA SER A 25 0.46 14.39 8.09
C SER A 25 -0.09 12.97 7.85
N GLY A 26 -1.31 12.67 8.32
CA GLY A 26 -1.95 11.38 8.04
C GLY A 26 -1.98 11.03 6.55
N THR A 27 -2.10 12.06 5.69
CA THR A 27 -1.97 11.95 4.24
C THR A 27 -0.62 11.38 3.81
N ASP A 28 0.49 11.94 4.31
CA ASP A 28 1.84 11.55 3.89
C ASP A 28 2.12 10.09 4.25
N LEU A 29 1.72 9.68 5.45
CA LEU A 29 1.86 8.29 5.90
C LEU A 29 1.09 7.31 4.98
N VAL A 30 -0.14 7.66 4.59
CA VAL A 30 -0.95 6.84 3.67
C VAL A 30 -0.32 6.81 2.28
N VAL A 31 0.16 7.94 1.78
CA VAL A 31 0.81 8.03 0.47
C VAL A 31 2.09 7.20 0.44
N GLU A 32 2.92 7.27 1.49
CA GLU A 32 4.13 6.48 1.63
C GLU A 32 3.82 4.98 1.65
N TRP A 33 2.77 4.58 2.37
CA TRP A 33 2.30 3.20 2.36
C TRP A 33 1.91 2.76 0.93
N ILE A 34 1.04 3.52 0.26
CA ILE A 34 0.60 3.19 -1.11
C ILE A 34 1.80 3.08 -2.05
N ASP A 35 2.71 4.05 -2.01
CA ASP A 35 3.88 4.10 -2.89
C ASP A 35 4.83 2.92 -2.62
N ALA A 36 5.02 2.52 -1.36
CA ALA A 36 5.85 1.36 -1.01
C ALA A 36 5.26 0.05 -1.54
N VAL A 37 3.95 -0.17 -1.39
CA VAL A 37 3.26 -1.35 -1.92
C VAL A 37 3.26 -1.36 -3.45
N THR A 38 2.99 -0.21 -4.07
CA THR A 38 3.05 -0.04 -5.53
C THR A 38 4.44 -0.39 -6.06
N THR A 39 5.50 0.06 -5.38
CA THR A 39 6.88 -0.28 -5.71
C THR A 39 7.16 -1.77 -5.53
N GLY A 40 6.68 -2.37 -4.43
CA GLY A 40 6.80 -3.80 -4.16
C GLY A 40 6.20 -4.67 -5.26
N LEU A 41 5.05 -4.26 -5.82
CA LEU A 41 4.39 -4.93 -6.95
C LEU A 41 5.17 -4.79 -8.27
N ALA A 42 5.78 -3.63 -8.51
CA ALA A 42 6.56 -3.38 -9.73
C ALA A 42 7.90 -4.13 -9.75
N THR A 43 8.39 -4.57 -8.59
CA THR A 43 9.63 -5.33 -8.48
C THR A 43 9.36 -6.83 -8.52
N ALA A 44 10.13 -7.55 -9.35
CA ALA A 44 10.08 -9.01 -9.38
C ALA A 44 10.38 -9.56 -7.96
N PRO A 45 9.49 -10.39 -7.39
CA PRO A 45 9.72 -10.95 -6.07
C PRO A 45 10.90 -11.94 -6.10
N PRO A 46 11.80 -11.90 -5.10
CA PRO A 46 12.73 -12.98 -4.90
C PRO A 46 11.98 -14.22 -4.38
N GLY A 47 12.29 -15.38 -4.93
CA GLY A 47 11.75 -16.66 -4.44
C GLY A 47 10.99 -17.43 -5.50
N PRO A 48 10.10 -18.35 -5.07
CA PRO A 48 9.32 -19.19 -5.97
C PRO A 48 8.17 -18.39 -6.61
N PRO A 49 7.52 -18.92 -7.66
CA PRO A 49 6.47 -18.23 -8.42
C PRO A 49 5.34 -17.67 -7.54
N GLU A 50 4.97 -18.37 -6.46
CA GLU A 50 3.88 -17.99 -5.54
C GLU A 50 4.15 -16.68 -4.78
N ALA A 51 5.37 -16.16 -4.83
CA ALA A 51 5.69 -14.87 -4.24
C ALA A 51 5.00 -13.70 -4.97
N ALA A 52 4.79 -13.80 -6.29
CA ALA A 52 4.08 -12.77 -7.06
C ALA A 52 2.60 -12.64 -6.67
N PRO A 53 1.77 -13.71 -6.70
CA PRO A 53 0.38 -13.63 -6.30
C PRO A 53 0.22 -13.30 -4.80
N ALA A 54 1.18 -13.67 -3.95
CA ALA A 54 1.17 -13.25 -2.54
C ALA A 54 1.31 -11.73 -2.37
N ARG A 55 2.17 -11.08 -3.17
CA ARG A 55 2.28 -9.60 -3.19
C ARG A 55 1.04 -8.93 -3.77
N VAL A 56 0.43 -9.53 -4.79
CA VAL A 56 -0.86 -9.07 -5.33
C VAL A 56 -1.92 -9.07 -4.23
N CYS A 57 -2.02 -10.14 -3.44
CA CYS A 57 -2.93 -10.23 -2.30
C CYS A 57 -2.68 -9.11 -1.28
N ASP A 58 -1.41 -8.82 -0.97
CA ASP A 58 -1.02 -7.74 -0.06
C ASP A 58 -1.41 -6.34 -0.61
N GLY A 59 -1.22 -6.14 -1.91
CA GLY A 59 -1.66 -4.93 -2.61
C GLY A 59 -3.18 -4.73 -2.57
N MET A 60 -3.95 -5.80 -2.83
CA MET A 60 -5.41 -5.77 -2.73
C MET A 60 -5.89 -5.48 -1.31
N PHE A 61 -5.26 -6.10 -0.32
CA PHE A 61 -5.59 -5.87 1.08
C PHE A 61 -5.27 -4.43 1.52
N THR A 62 -4.12 -3.90 1.07
CA THR A 62 -3.73 -2.51 1.29
C THR A 62 -4.77 -1.54 0.70
N ALA A 63 -5.13 -1.73 -0.57
CA ALA A 63 -6.14 -0.90 -1.22
C ALA A 63 -7.48 -0.95 -0.46
N ALA A 64 -7.97 -2.14 -0.12
CA ALA A 64 -9.21 -2.30 0.63
C ALA A 64 -9.15 -1.60 1.99
N THR A 65 -8.04 -1.73 2.72
CA THR A 65 -7.86 -1.14 4.05
C THR A 65 -7.89 0.39 3.98
N ILE A 66 -7.14 0.99 3.06
CA ILE A 66 -7.09 2.45 2.91
C ILE A 66 -8.46 2.98 2.49
N VAL A 67 -9.12 2.33 1.54
CA VAL A 67 -10.47 2.73 1.11
C VAL A 67 -11.47 2.66 2.27
N ALA A 68 -11.37 1.66 3.14
CA ALA A 68 -12.20 1.61 4.35
C ALA A 68 -11.95 2.80 5.29
N VAL A 69 -10.69 3.24 5.45
CA VAL A 69 -10.37 4.47 6.20
C VAL A 69 -11.07 5.67 5.56
N LEU A 70 -10.95 5.82 4.24
CA LEU A 70 -11.51 6.97 3.52
C LEU A 70 -13.03 7.07 3.69
N ILE A 71 -13.73 5.92 3.66
CA ILE A 71 -15.16 5.82 3.93
C ILE A 71 -15.50 6.26 5.36
N ASP A 72 -14.75 5.78 6.36
CA ASP A 72 -15.02 6.05 7.78
C ASP A 72 -14.66 7.48 8.20
N LYS A 73 -13.54 8.02 7.69
CA LYS A 73 -12.93 9.26 8.19
C LYS A 73 -13.14 10.48 7.31
N ILE A 74 -13.33 10.31 6.00
CA ILE A 74 -13.37 11.44 5.06
C ILE A 74 -14.73 11.54 4.37
N ALA A 75 -15.07 10.56 3.53
CA ALA A 75 -16.23 10.64 2.66
C ALA A 75 -16.78 9.25 2.35
N ASP A 76 -18.05 9.05 2.70
CA ASP A 76 -18.80 7.85 2.41
C ASP A 76 -19.29 7.83 0.95
N ARG A 77 -18.37 7.48 0.03
CA ARG A 77 -18.63 7.42 -1.42
C ARG A 77 -19.00 6.00 -1.87
N THR A 78 -19.92 5.91 -2.82
CA THR A 78 -20.33 4.63 -3.40
C THR A 78 -19.15 3.96 -4.12
N GLU A 79 -18.36 4.75 -4.82
CA GLU A 79 -17.16 4.33 -5.56
C GLU A 79 -16.15 3.65 -4.64
N TYR A 80 -15.90 4.22 -3.46
CA TYR A 80 -15.06 3.62 -2.45
C TYR A 80 -15.66 2.33 -1.88
N ARG A 81 -16.96 2.27 -1.60
CA ARG A 81 -17.59 1.03 -1.12
C ARG A 81 -17.43 -0.10 -2.13
N VAL A 82 -17.62 0.19 -3.41
CA VAL A 82 -17.47 -0.79 -4.49
C VAL A 82 -16.02 -1.26 -4.60
N ALA A 83 -15.05 -0.33 -4.62
CA ALA A 83 -13.63 -0.66 -4.65
C ALA A 83 -13.18 -1.50 -3.44
N ASN A 84 -13.57 -1.10 -2.22
CA ASN A 84 -13.26 -1.84 -0.99
C ASN A 84 -13.78 -3.28 -1.06
N ASN A 85 -15.06 -3.46 -1.41
CA ASN A 85 -15.67 -4.79 -1.48
C ASN A 85 -14.98 -5.70 -2.50
N ARG A 86 -14.64 -5.16 -3.68
CA ARG A 86 -13.97 -5.93 -4.75
C ARG A 86 -12.54 -6.29 -4.37
N CYS A 87 -11.74 -5.35 -3.90
CA CYS A 87 -10.37 -5.61 -3.45
C CYS A 87 -10.34 -6.59 -2.28
N MET A 88 -11.26 -6.46 -1.32
CA MET A 88 -11.34 -7.39 -0.18
C MET A 88 -11.74 -8.81 -0.63
N ALA A 89 -12.74 -8.93 -1.50
CA ALA A 89 -13.15 -10.23 -2.05
C ALA A 89 -12.00 -10.92 -2.79
N SER A 90 -11.30 -10.18 -3.66
CA SER A 90 -10.14 -10.72 -4.37
C SER A 90 -9.00 -11.11 -3.45
N ALA A 91 -8.67 -10.29 -2.44
CA ALA A 91 -7.67 -10.65 -1.45
C ALA A 91 -8.02 -11.96 -0.73
N VAL A 92 -9.29 -12.13 -0.35
CA VAL A 92 -9.78 -13.37 0.29
C VAL A 92 -9.66 -14.58 -0.64
N ASP A 93 -9.89 -14.43 -1.95
CA ASP A 93 -9.71 -15.54 -2.89
C ASP A 93 -8.25 -15.95 -3.00
N PHE A 94 -7.32 -15.00 -3.07
CA PHE A 94 -5.88 -15.29 -2.99
C PHE A 94 -5.47 -15.96 -1.66
N MET A 95 -6.06 -15.54 -0.53
CA MET A 95 -5.81 -16.18 0.77
C MET A 95 -6.20 -17.66 0.79
N LYS A 96 -7.31 -18.02 0.13
CA LYS A 96 -7.77 -19.42 0.06
C LYS A 96 -6.82 -20.29 -0.75
N VAL A 97 -6.28 -19.78 -1.85
CA VAL A 97 -5.47 -20.58 -2.79
C VAL A 97 -3.98 -20.63 -2.43
N LEU A 98 -3.41 -19.57 -1.84
CA LEU A 98 -1.98 -19.50 -1.49
C LEU A 98 -1.65 -20.00 -0.08
N GLY A 99 -2.62 -19.89 0.84
CA GLY A 99 -2.43 -20.17 2.26
C GLY A 99 -1.69 -19.07 3.03
N GLU A 100 -1.93 -19.03 4.33
CA GLU A 100 -1.45 -17.97 5.22
C GLU A 100 0.09 -17.87 5.31
N ASP A 101 0.79 -19.01 5.34
CA ASP A 101 2.25 -19.04 5.46
C ASP A 101 2.95 -18.40 4.26
N THR A 102 2.44 -18.65 3.05
CA THR A 102 2.95 -18.06 1.80
C THR A 102 2.77 -16.55 1.82
N LEU A 103 1.57 -16.09 2.19
CA LEU A 103 1.26 -14.67 2.29
C LEU A 103 2.13 -13.95 3.31
N ARG A 104 2.31 -14.53 4.50
CA ARG A 104 3.17 -13.96 5.53
C ARG A 104 4.63 -13.86 5.09
N ARG A 105 5.12 -14.85 4.34
CA ARG A 105 6.52 -14.90 3.89
C ARG A 105 6.83 -13.90 2.78
N TYR A 106 5.91 -13.67 1.87
CA TYR A 106 6.14 -12.85 0.67
C TYR A 106 5.40 -11.51 0.68
N ARG A 107 4.84 -11.12 1.84
CA ARG A 107 4.30 -9.79 2.06
C ARG A 107 5.33 -8.72 1.69
N ILE A 108 4.87 -7.57 1.23
CA ILE A 108 5.76 -6.46 0.89
C ILE A 108 6.34 -5.90 2.19
N ASP A 109 7.62 -6.17 2.43
CA ASP A 109 8.34 -5.78 3.64
C ASP A 109 8.51 -4.25 3.77
N GLY A 110 8.74 -3.79 5.00
CA GLY A 110 9.05 -2.38 5.30
C GLY A 110 7.84 -1.47 5.36
N VAL A 111 6.64 -2.03 5.20
CA VAL A 111 5.39 -1.29 5.16
C VAL A 111 4.57 -1.63 6.40
N GLN A 112 4.54 -0.71 7.36
CA GLN A 112 3.64 -0.83 8.51
C GLN A 112 2.31 -0.18 8.12
N PRO A 113 1.16 -0.87 8.30
CA PRO A 113 -0.14 -0.24 8.17
C PRO A 113 -0.16 1.04 9.01
N VAL A 114 -0.55 2.15 8.39
CA VAL A 114 -0.59 3.43 9.10
C VAL A 114 -1.54 3.29 10.29
N GLY A 115 -1.08 3.66 11.48
CA GLY A 115 -1.91 3.66 12.68
C GLY A 115 -3.10 4.59 12.49
N TRP A 116 -4.31 4.04 12.64
CA TRP A 116 -5.60 4.72 12.43
C TRP A 116 -5.74 6.01 13.24
N GLU A 117 -5.00 6.14 14.34
CA GLU A 117 -4.95 7.31 15.19
C GLU A 117 -4.37 8.56 14.51
N ASN A 118 -3.60 8.39 13.43
CA ASN A 118 -3.00 9.49 12.67
C ASN A 118 -3.84 9.89 11.44
N LEU A 119 -4.99 9.24 11.22
CA LEU A 119 -5.84 9.42 10.05
C LEU A 119 -7.10 10.21 10.43
N GLY A 120 -7.23 11.42 9.92
CA GLY A 120 -8.33 12.35 10.22
C GLY A 120 -9.04 12.91 8.99
N PRO A 121 -10.17 13.63 9.18
CA PRO A 121 -10.95 14.23 8.09
C PRO A 121 -10.19 15.30 7.29
N GLU A 122 -9.09 15.83 7.82
CA GLU A 122 -8.20 16.80 7.17
C GLU A 122 -7.26 16.20 6.11
N MET A 123 -7.29 14.88 5.90
CA MET A 123 -6.48 14.23 4.88
C MET A 123 -6.83 14.68 3.46
N ASP A 124 -5.83 14.73 2.58
CA ASP A 124 -6.03 15.05 1.17
C ASP A 124 -6.60 13.86 0.41
N GLU A 125 -7.94 13.79 0.36
CA GLU A 125 -8.70 12.75 -0.32
C GLU A 125 -8.33 12.64 -1.81
N ALA A 126 -8.00 13.75 -2.48
CA ALA A 126 -7.68 13.77 -3.90
C ALA A 126 -6.30 13.17 -4.18
N LEU A 127 -5.32 13.52 -3.35
CA LEU A 127 -3.98 12.95 -3.43
C LEU A 127 -4.01 11.46 -3.13
N ILE A 128 -4.71 11.03 -2.08
CA ILE A 128 -4.81 9.61 -1.72
C ILE A 128 -5.50 8.82 -2.83
N ALA A 129 -6.63 9.31 -3.37
CA ALA A 129 -7.31 8.67 -4.50
C ALA A 129 -6.40 8.53 -5.72
N ARG A 130 -5.60 9.56 -6.03
CA ARG A 130 -4.63 9.51 -7.12
C ARG A 130 -3.57 8.42 -6.91
N ARG A 131 -3.09 8.25 -5.68
CA ARG A 131 -2.11 7.20 -5.36
C ARG A 131 -2.74 5.81 -5.39
N LEU A 132 -3.96 5.65 -4.86
CA LEU A 132 -4.71 4.40 -4.96
C LEU A 132 -4.97 4.00 -6.42
N GLY A 133 -5.26 4.95 -7.30
CA GLY A 133 -5.39 4.69 -8.75
C GLY A 133 -4.12 4.10 -9.35
N ARG A 134 -2.93 4.64 -8.99
CA ARG A 134 -1.64 4.08 -9.43
C ARG A 134 -1.37 2.69 -8.86
N LEU A 135 -1.79 2.43 -7.62
CA LEU A 135 -1.74 1.09 -7.05
C LEU A 135 -2.63 0.13 -7.85
N GLY A 136 -3.83 0.56 -8.26
CA GLY A 136 -4.70 -0.20 -9.15
C GLY A 136 -4.04 -0.53 -10.49
N GLU A 137 -3.41 0.44 -11.14
CA GLU A 137 -2.65 0.23 -12.38
C GLU A 137 -1.49 -0.76 -12.19
N ALA A 138 -0.75 -0.66 -11.09
CA ALA A 138 0.32 -1.61 -10.76
C ALA A 138 -0.22 -3.02 -10.48
N LEU A 139 -1.37 -3.12 -9.81
CA LEU A 139 -2.07 -4.38 -9.59
C LEU A 139 -2.49 -5.01 -10.91
N GLN A 140 -3.04 -4.25 -11.87
CA GLN A 140 -3.40 -4.76 -13.20
C GLN A 140 -2.19 -5.40 -13.90
N LEU A 141 -1.03 -4.74 -13.87
CA LEU A 141 0.20 -5.28 -14.46
C LEU A 141 0.70 -6.53 -13.74
N ALA A 142 0.71 -6.52 -12.40
CA ALA A 142 1.14 -7.67 -11.61
C ALA A 142 0.21 -8.87 -11.78
N LEU A 143 -1.11 -8.63 -11.84
CA LEU A 143 -2.11 -9.66 -12.09
C LEU A 143 -2.00 -10.25 -13.48
N LEU A 144 -1.74 -9.44 -14.50
CA LEU A 144 -1.50 -9.96 -15.86
C LEU A 144 -0.26 -10.86 -15.92
N ALA A 145 0.79 -10.53 -15.16
CA ALA A 145 1.93 -11.44 -15.03
C ALA A 145 1.54 -12.75 -14.36
N VAL A 146 0.72 -12.72 -13.30
CA VAL A 146 0.22 -13.91 -12.62
C VAL A 146 -0.65 -14.78 -13.53
N THR A 147 -1.57 -14.20 -14.31
CA THR A 147 -2.45 -14.99 -15.20
C THR A 147 -1.68 -15.71 -16.32
N THR A 148 -0.50 -15.20 -16.68
CA THR A 148 0.33 -15.73 -17.76
C THR A 148 1.50 -16.60 -17.28
N ASP A 149 1.67 -16.78 -15.97
CA ASP A 149 2.74 -17.58 -15.38
C ASP A 149 2.35 -19.06 -15.25
N TYR A 150 2.75 -19.88 -16.22
CA TYR A 150 2.44 -21.32 -16.25
C TYR A 150 3.12 -22.17 -15.17
N ASP A 151 4.03 -21.59 -14.38
CA ASP A 151 4.60 -22.28 -13.22
C ASP A 151 3.67 -22.20 -11.99
N LEU A 152 2.62 -21.36 -12.03
CA LEU A 152 1.57 -21.28 -11.02
C LEU A 152 0.45 -22.30 -11.25
N SER A 153 -0.22 -22.68 -10.17
CA SER A 153 -1.42 -23.53 -10.26
C SER A 153 -2.56 -22.83 -11.00
N ASP A 154 -3.41 -23.63 -11.63
CA ASP A 154 -4.61 -23.16 -12.32
C ASP A 154 -5.50 -22.33 -11.38
N ASP A 155 -5.70 -22.77 -10.14
CA ASP A 155 -6.49 -22.05 -9.12
C ASP A 155 -5.97 -20.63 -8.85
N VAL A 156 -4.65 -20.44 -8.83
CA VAL A 156 -4.04 -19.11 -8.60
C VAL A 156 -4.22 -18.22 -9.82
N ARG A 157 -4.07 -18.77 -11.03
CA ARG A 157 -4.26 -18.03 -12.28
C ARG A 157 -5.72 -17.65 -12.47
N GLU A 158 -6.65 -18.55 -12.15
CA GLU A 158 -8.10 -18.31 -12.18
C GLU A 158 -8.51 -17.23 -11.16
N ALA A 159 -8.00 -17.29 -9.93
CA ALA A 159 -8.25 -16.24 -8.94
C ALA A 159 -7.76 -14.86 -9.42
N ALA A 160 -6.61 -14.81 -10.10
CA ALA A 160 -6.09 -13.59 -10.69
C ALA A 160 -6.95 -13.07 -11.86
N GLU A 161 -7.39 -13.96 -12.75
CA GLU A 161 -8.17 -13.62 -13.94
C GLU A 161 -9.60 -13.19 -13.59
N GLU A 162 -10.30 -14.00 -12.80
CA GLU A 162 -11.74 -13.81 -12.53
C GLU A 162 -12.02 -12.75 -11.46
N SER A 163 -11.18 -12.70 -10.42
CA SER A 163 -11.41 -11.86 -9.24
C SER A 163 -10.42 -10.69 -9.20
N GLY A 164 -9.14 -10.97 -9.40
CA GLY A 164 -8.05 -10.00 -9.32
C GLY A 164 -8.14 -8.86 -10.33
N LEU A 165 -8.16 -9.18 -11.63
CA LEU A 165 -8.17 -8.17 -12.69
C LEU A 165 -9.39 -7.24 -12.59
N LEU A 166 -10.56 -7.82 -12.31
CA LEU A 166 -11.78 -7.04 -12.08
C LEU A 166 -11.66 -6.10 -10.88
N ALA A 167 -11.08 -6.57 -9.77
CA ALA A 167 -10.90 -5.72 -8.59
C ALA A 167 -9.93 -4.56 -8.85
N ALA A 168 -8.84 -4.80 -9.58
CA ALA A 168 -7.88 -3.76 -9.92
C ALA A 168 -8.48 -2.72 -10.86
N ASP A 169 -9.26 -3.14 -11.85
CA ASP A 169 -9.98 -2.26 -12.78
C ASP A 169 -10.98 -1.35 -12.05
N VAL A 170 -11.83 -1.94 -11.20
CA VAL A 170 -12.78 -1.20 -10.37
C VAL A 170 -12.08 -0.17 -9.47
N LEU A 171 -10.91 -0.51 -8.90
CA LEU A 171 -10.15 0.43 -8.08
C LEU A 171 -9.68 1.64 -8.90
N VAL A 172 -9.17 1.41 -10.12
CA VAL A 172 -8.75 2.47 -11.03
C VAL A 172 -9.93 3.37 -11.40
N GLU A 173 -11.04 2.77 -11.85
CA GLU A 173 -12.24 3.52 -12.24
C GLU A 173 -12.81 4.35 -11.09
N ALA A 174 -12.93 3.76 -9.90
CA ALA A 174 -13.41 4.46 -8.70
C ALA A 174 -12.52 5.66 -8.36
N CYS A 175 -11.19 5.48 -8.37
CA CYS A 175 -10.26 6.55 -8.07
C CYS A 175 -10.25 7.65 -9.14
N GLN A 176 -10.45 7.31 -10.41
CA GLN A 176 -10.57 8.28 -11.50
C GLN A 176 -11.86 9.10 -11.37
N ALA A 177 -13.00 8.44 -11.14
CA ALA A 177 -14.29 9.11 -10.94
C ALA A 177 -14.18 10.18 -9.83
N ILE A 178 -13.57 9.81 -8.70
CA ILE A 178 -13.37 10.69 -7.55
C ILE A 178 -12.43 11.87 -7.85
N GLN A 179 -11.39 11.66 -8.66
CA GLN A 179 -10.48 12.74 -9.07
C GLN A 179 -11.12 13.73 -10.05
N THR A 180 -12.07 13.27 -10.86
CA THR A 180 -12.77 14.09 -11.86
C THR A 180 -14.08 14.69 -11.38
N ASP A 181 -14.52 14.36 -10.16
CA ASP A 181 -15.76 14.85 -9.57
C ASP A 181 -15.72 16.39 -9.43
N PRO A 182 -16.51 17.14 -10.22
CA PRO A 182 -16.49 18.60 -10.22
C PRO A 182 -17.23 19.20 -9.02
N THR A 183 -17.81 18.38 -8.14
CA THR A 183 -18.56 18.82 -6.97
C THR A 183 -17.74 18.87 -5.68
N ARG A 184 -16.44 18.57 -5.76
CA ARG A 184 -15.47 18.91 -4.71
C ARG A 184 -15.03 20.37 -4.77
#